data_AF-A0A7S1X0F7-F1
#
_entry.id   AF-A0A7S1X0F7-F1
#
_cell.length_a   1.000
_cell.length_b   1.000
_cell.length_c   1.000
_cell.angle_alpha   90.00
_cell.angle_beta   90.00
_cell.angle_gamma   90.00
#
_symmetry.space_group_name_H-M   'P 1'
#
loop_
_entity.id
_entity.type
_entity.pdbx_description
1 polymer ?
#
loop_
_entity_poly.entity_id
_entity_poly.type
_entity_poly.pdbx_seq_one_letter_code
_entity_poly.pdbx_strand_id
1 'polypeptide(L)'
;VDLEGLEGEIEALVDHEVVKGILHQGCRVDEYAQEVESKLRNVELESIQDYITESDTLVELHDQIRSCDNILEQMEQMLGHFQSDLGNISSEIKHLQEQSLSMSVKLRNRKAAEEQLGRFIDEVAVPPALIRGIVEGEVDVQFLELLKQLDAKLLFLEEDPTASKTAAYQDVRPELEKLRAKAVAKGREYLMQRFYAFRKPKTNIQILQQNVLLKFRYLAHFLRQHGQEVFTEVRTCYVDTLSRVLS
;
A
#
# COMPACT_ATOMS: atom_id res chain seq x y z
N VAL A 1 -69.12 41.15 76.06
CA VAL A 1 -68.22 40.78 74.96
C VAL A 1 -68.16 42.01 74.08
N ASP A 2 -67.00 42.65 73.99
CA ASP A 2 -66.83 43.92 73.27
C ASP A 2 -67.20 43.73 71.80
N LEU A 3 -68.07 44.60 71.30
CA LEU A 3 -68.59 44.58 69.93
C LEU A 3 -67.84 45.55 69.00
N GLU A 4 -66.89 46.33 69.51
CA GLU A 4 -66.18 47.39 68.76
C GLU A 4 -65.33 46.87 67.59
N GLY A 5 -64.93 45.60 67.58
CA GLY A 5 -64.24 44.98 66.43
C GLY A 5 -65.19 44.46 65.35
N LEU A 6 -66.43 44.15 65.71
CA LEU A 6 -67.41 43.57 64.79
C LEU A 6 -67.93 44.61 63.78
N GLU A 7 -68.01 45.88 64.16
CA GLU A 7 -68.53 46.95 63.30
C GLU A 7 -67.65 47.16 62.05
N GLY A 8 -66.32 47.15 62.22
CA GLY A 8 -65.37 47.25 61.10
C GLY A 8 -65.36 46.00 60.20
N GLU A 9 -65.57 44.81 60.77
CA GLU A 9 -65.70 43.56 60.00
C GLU A 9 -67.01 43.51 59.21
N ILE A 10 -68.12 44.03 59.78
CA ILE A 10 -69.42 44.14 59.11
C ILE A 10 -69.34 45.15 57.96
N GLU A 11 -68.73 46.32 58.16
CA GLU A 11 -68.61 47.35 57.12
C GLU A 11 -67.77 46.87 55.93
N ALA A 12 -66.75 46.03 56.17
CA ALA A 12 -65.95 45.39 55.12
C ALA A 12 -66.70 44.27 54.36
N LEU A 13 -67.61 43.56 55.02
CA LEU A 13 -68.40 42.46 54.43
C LEU A 13 -69.66 42.95 53.70
N VAL A 14 -70.15 44.15 54.01
CA VAL A 14 -71.33 44.78 53.37
C VAL A 14 -71.13 44.97 51.86
N ASP A 15 -69.91 45.22 51.40
CA ASP A 15 -69.62 45.43 49.97
C ASP A 15 -69.32 44.15 49.18
N HIS A 16 -69.28 42.99 49.83
CA HIS A 16 -69.03 41.72 49.16
C HIS A 16 -70.26 41.33 48.32
N GLU A 17 -70.11 41.24 46.99
CA GLU A 17 -71.23 40.99 46.05
C GLU A 17 -72.06 39.75 46.41
N VAL A 18 -71.40 38.72 46.93
CA VAL A 18 -72.04 37.48 47.43
C VAL A 18 -72.95 37.77 48.63
N VAL A 19 -72.52 38.62 49.57
CA VAL A 19 -73.29 38.97 50.77
C VAL A 19 -74.48 39.86 50.41
N LYS A 20 -74.31 40.82 49.49
CA LYS A 20 -75.44 41.60 48.93
C LYS A 20 -76.45 40.69 48.22
N GLY A 21 -76.00 39.71 47.44
CA GLY A 21 -76.88 38.73 46.78
C GLY A 21 -77.69 37.87 47.76
N ILE A 22 -77.05 37.37 48.82
CA ILE A 22 -77.70 36.57 49.88
C ILE A 22 -78.75 37.39 50.64
N LEU A 23 -78.43 38.66 50.97
CA LEU A 23 -79.33 39.57 51.68
C LEU A 23 -80.53 40.01 50.80
N HIS A 24 -80.35 40.21 49.50
CA HIS A 24 -81.43 40.57 48.57
C HIS A 24 -82.43 39.42 48.31
N GLN A 25 -81.98 38.16 48.41
CA GLN A 25 -82.86 36.98 48.32
C GLN A 25 -83.63 36.67 49.61
N GLY A 26 -83.25 37.28 50.74
CA GLY A 26 -83.98 37.15 52.02
C GLY A 26 -83.82 35.79 52.73
N CYS A 27 -82.86 34.96 52.32
CA CYS A 27 -82.59 33.65 52.90
C CYS A 27 -81.58 33.74 54.05
N ARG A 28 -81.67 32.84 55.04
CA ARG A 28 -80.66 32.78 56.11
C ARG A 28 -79.32 32.33 55.52
N VAL A 29 -78.22 32.96 55.95
CA VAL A 29 -76.86 32.67 55.46
C VAL A 29 -76.50 31.18 55.61
N ASP A 30 -76.95 30.55 56.70
CA ASP A 30 -76.77 29.12 56.96
C ASP A 30 -77.46 28.23 55.90
N GLU A 31 -78.65 28.61 55.45
CA GLU A 31 -79.44 27.87 54.45
C GLU A 31 -78.83 28.04 53.05
N TYR A 32 -78.33 29.23 52.73
CA TYR A 32 -77.61 29.49 51.47
C TYR A 32 -76.27 28.74 51.43
N ALA A 33 -75.52 28.71 52.54
CA ALA A 33 -74.29 27.93 52.64
C ALA A 33 -74.55 26.43 52.42
N GLN A 34 -75.62 25.89 53.02
CA GLN A 34 -76.04 24.50 52.77
C GLN A 34 -76.48 24.26 51.32
N GLU A 35 -77.16 25.23 50.69
CA GLU A 35 -77.56 25.11 49.29
C GLU A 35 -76.36 25.15 48.34
N VAL A 36 -75.38 26.02 48.59
CA VAL A 36 -74.13 26.09 47.82
C VAL A 36 -73.30 24.83 48.03
N GLU A 37 -73.18 24.33 49.26
CA GLU A 37 -72.47 23.08 49.56
C GLU A 37 -73.15 21.88 48.88
N SER A 38 -74.49 21.84 48.85
CA SER A 38 -75.27 20.84 48.12
C SER A 38 -75.05 20.93 46.60
N LYS A 39 -75.04 22.14 46.03
CA LYS A 39 -74.73 22.36 44.60
C LYS A 39 -73.30 21.96 44.27
N LEU A 40 -72.33 22.32 45.11
CA LEU A 40 -70.94 21.95 44.94
C LEU A 40 -70.79 20.43 44.93
N ARG A 41 -71.43 19.74 45.88
CA ARG A 41 -71.41 18.29 45.98
C ARG A 41 -72.09 17.61 44.80
N ASN A 42 -73.15 18.19 44.26
CA ASN A 42 -73.80 17.70 43.04
C ASN A 42 -72.89 17.84 41.81
N VAL A 43 -72.22 19.00 41.66
CA VAL A 43 -71.25 19.23 40.57
C VAL A 43 -70.04 18.31 40.69
N GLU A 44 -69.57 18.05 41.91
CA GLU A 44 -68.49 17.09 42.17
C GLU A 44 -68.91 15.67 41.78
N LEU A 45 -70.11 15.25 42.16
CA LEU A 45 -70.66 13.95 41.78
C LEU A 45 -70.87 13.82 40.26
N GLU A 46 -71.35 14.88 39.61
CA GLU A 46 -71.51 14.95 38.16
C GLU A 46 -70.14 14.88 37.45
N SER A 47 -69.14 15.62 37.94
CA SER A 47 -67.78 15.59 37.40
C SER A 47 -67.11 14.22 37.59
N ILE A 48 -67.34 13.55 38.72
CA ILE A 48 -66.87 12.18 38.96
C ILE A 48 -67.58 11.22 38.01
N GLN A 49 -68.88 11.39 37.80
CA GLN A 49 -69.65 10.57 36.88
C GLN A 49 -69.17 10.73 35.44
N ASP A 50 -68.90 11.96 35.00
CA ASP A 50 -68.33 12.25 33.68
C ASP A 50 -66.95 11.62 33.51
N TYR A 51 -66.10 11.71 34.53
CA TYR A 51 -64.79 11.04 34.55
C TYR A 51 -64.91 9.51 34.47
N ILE A 52 -65.90 8.93 35.15
CA ILE A 52 -66.15 7.49 35.11
C ILE A 52 -66.64 7.09 33.71
N THR A 53 -67.50 7.90 33.07
CA THR A 53 -67.99 7.61 31.72
C THR A 53 -66.92 7.75 30.66
N GLU A 54 -66.03 8.74 30.78
CA GLU A 54 -64.90 8.96 29.86
C GLU A 54 -63.63 8.18 30.27
N SER A 55 -63.71 7.38 31.34
CA SER A 55 -62.58 6.56 31.78
C SER A 55 -62.23 5.51 30.73
N ASP A 56 -63.24 4.88 30.13
CA ASP A 56 -63.03 3.81 29.15
C ASP A 56 -62.39 4.36 27.86
N THR A 57 -62.82 5.53 27.40
CA THR A 57 -62.25 6.22 26.24
C THR A 57 -60.82 6.69 26.49
N LEU A 58 -60.51 7.19 27.70
CA LEU A 58 -59.14 7.52 28.11
C LEU A 58 -58.22 6.30 28.16
N VAL A 59 -58.72 5.16 28.65
CA VAL A 59 -57.98 3.89 28.68
C VAL A 59 -57.72 3.40 27.25
N GLU A 60 -58.71 3.43 26.35
CA GLU A 60 -58.51 3.06 24.95
C GLU A 60 -57.47 3.96 24.25
N LEU A 61 -57.53 5.28 24.47
CA LEU A 61 -56.53 6.20 23.93
C LEU A 61 -55.14 5.90 24.48
N HIS A 62 -55.03 5.61 25.79
CA HIS A 62 -53.76 5.26 26.40
C HIS A 62 -53.18 3.96 25.82
N ASP A 63 -54.03 2.95 25.59
CA ASP A 63 -53.62 1.70 24.95
C ASP A 63 -53.17 1.91 23.49
N GLN A 64 -53.83 2.80 22.75
CA GLN A 64 -53.41 3.18 21.40
C GLN A 64 -52.07 3.92 21.39
N ILE A 65 -51.87 4.88 22.30
CA ILE A 65 -50.59 5.58 22.45
C ILE A 65 -49.48 4.58 22.78
N ARG A 66 -49.73 3.67 23.72
CA ARG A 66 -48.78 2.62 24.09
C ARG A 66 -48.47 1.68 22.94
N SER A 67 -49.45 1.36 22.10
CA SER A 67 -49.25 0.58 20.88
C SER A 67 -48.35 1.30 19.88
N CYS A 68 -48.60 2.60 19.66
CA CYS A 68 -47.76 3.44 18.81
C CYS A 68 -46.32 3.54 19.35
N ASP A 69 -46.14 3.71 20.66
CA ASP A 69 -44.82 3.74 21.30
C ASP A 69 -44.07 2.43 21.10
N ASN A 70 -44.74 1.28 21.26
CA ASN A 70 -44.13 -0.03 20.98
C ASN A 70 -43.68 -0.17 19.51
N ILE A 71 -44.48 0.35 18.56
CA ILE A 71 -44.11 0.31 17.13
C ILE A 71 -42.90 1.21 16.87
N LEU A 72 -42.88 2.42 17.46
CA LEU A 72 -41.76 3.35 17.33
C LEU A 72 -40.48 2.77 17.94
N GLU A 73 -40.57 2.12 19.09
CA GLU A 73 -39.45 1.43 19.74
C GLU A 73 -38.89 0.32 18.84
N GLN A 74 -39.75 -0.48 18.21
CA GLN A 74 -39.32 -1.52 17.26
C GLN A 74 -38.64 -0.92 16.02
N MET A 75 -39.16 0.19 15.49
CA MET A 75 -38.54 0.90 14.36
C MET A 75 -37.19 1.50 14.75
N GLU A 76 -37.07 2.07 15.95
CA GLU A 76 -35.81 2.61 16.47
C GLU A 76 -34.76 1.50 16.62
N GLN A 77 -35.11 0.37 17.23
CA GLN A 77 -34.21 -0.77 17.36
C GLN A 77 -33.74 -1.27 15.99
N MET A 78 -34.66 -1.42 15.03
CA MET A 78 -34.32 -1.85 13.68
C MET A 78 -33.37 -0.87 12.99
N LEU A 79 -33.64 0.44 13.06
CA LEU A 79 -32.79 1.47 12.48
C LEU A 79 -31.42 1.53 13.17
N GLY A 80 -31.38 1.35 14.50
CA GLY A 80 -30.15 1.25 15.28
C GLY A 80 -29.29 0.06 14.85
N HIS A 81 -29.90 -1.10 14.62
CA HIS A 81 -29.22 -2.26 14.05
C HIS A 81 -28.68 -1.98 12.65
N PHE A 82 -29.48 -1.41 11.75
CA PHE A 82 -29.01 -1.04 10.41
C PHE A 82 -27.85 -0.04 10.43
N GLN A 83 -27.91 0.96 11.31
CA GLN A 83 -26.84 1.93 11.50
C GLN A 83 -25.55 1.24 11.97
N SER A 84 -25.65 0.35 12.96
CA SER A 84 -24.53 -0.41 13.49
C SER A 84 -23.90 -1.30 12.41
N ASP A 85 -24.73 -2.03 11.65
CA ASP A 85 -24.27 -2.92 10.59
C ASP A 85 -23.59 -2.16 9.46
N LEU A 86 -24.16 -1.03 9.02
CA LEU A 86 -23.53 -0.14 8.04
C LEU A 86 -22.22 0.45 8.54
N GLY A 87 -22.14 0.80 9.82
CA GLY A 87 -20.93 1.29 10.47
C GLY A 87 -19.83 0.24 10.47
N ASN A 88 -20.17 -0.98 10.87
CA ASN A 88 -19.26 -2.13 10.89
C ASN A 88 -18.76 -2.45 9.48
N ILE A 89 -19.66 -2.60 8.51
CA ILE A 89 -19.31 -2.89 7.10
C ILE A 89 -18.43 -1.77 6.53
N SER A 90 -18.76 -0.50 6.78
CA SER A 90 -17.95 0.62 6.28
C SER A 90 -16.54 0.62 6.88
N SER A 91 -16.42 0.28 8.17
CA SER A 91 -15.12 0.17 8.83
C SER A 91 -14.29 -1.00 8.28
N GLU A 92 -14.92 -2.13 7.97
CA GLU A 92 -14.27 -3.30 7.40
C GLU A 92 -13.81 -3.05 5.96
N ILE A 93 -14.66 -2.39 5.15
CA ILE A 93 -14.29 -1.93 3.80
C ILE A 93 -13.09 -1.00 3.85
N LYS A 94 -13.08 -0.03 4.78
CA LYS A 94 -11.96 0.90 4.96
C LYS A 94 -10.68 0.15 5.34
N HIS A 95 -10.76 -0.79 6.28
CA HIS A 95 -9.63 -1.62 6.68
C HIS A 95 -9.08 -2.45 5.51
N LEU A 96 -9.95 -3.09 4.73
CA LEU A 96 -9.55 -3.85 3.53
C LEU A 96 -8.90 -2.95 2.46
N GLN A 97 -9.41 -1.73 2.26
CA GLN A 97 -8.82 -0.76 1.35
C GLN A 97 -7.41 -0.34 1.80
N GLU A 98 -7.23 -0.01 3.08
CA GLU A 98 -5.92 0.34 3.64
C GLU A 98 -4.92 -0.82 3.51
N GLN A 99 -5.38 -2.05 3.80
CA GLN A 99 -4.54 -3.25 3.66
C GLN A 99 -4.16 -3.50 2.19
N SER A 100 -5.10 -3.34 1.25
CA SER A 100 -4.87 -3.50 -0.19
C SER A 100 -3.85 -2.48 -0.72
N LEU A 101 -3.97 -1.22 -0.29
CA LEU A 101 -3.00 -0.17 -0.62
C LEU A 101 -1.61 -0.47 -0.07
N SER A 102 -1.53 -0.87 1.21
CA SER A 102 -0.27 -1.27 1.86
C SER A 102 0.39 -2.43 1.12
N MET A 103 -0.37 -3.45 0.76
CA MET A 103 0.12 -4.62 0.01
C MET A 103 0.60 -4.22 -1.39
N SER A 104 -0.11 -3.32 -2.06
CA SER A 104 0.26 -2.81 -3.38
C SER A 104 1.60 -2.05 -3.34
N VAL A 105 1.82 -1.24 -2.31
CA VAL A 105 3.11 -0.56 -2.10
C VAL A 105 4.22 -1.56 -1.82
N LYS A 106 4.00 -2.54 -0.93
CA LYS A 106 4.97 -3.59 -0.64
C LYS A 106 5.35 -4.37 -1.89
N LEU A 107 4.38 -4.74 -2.72
CA LEU A 107 4.62 -5.45 -3.98
C LEU A 107 5.46 -4.61 -4.95
N ARG A 108 5.13 -3.32 -5.12
CA ARG A 108 5.89 -2.41 -5.99
C ARG A 108 7.35 -2.30 -5.53
N ASN A 109 7.57 -2.11 -4.23
CA ASN A 109 8.92 -2.01 -3.67
C ASN A 109 9.69 -3.32 -3.85
N ARG A 110 9.05 -4.48 -3.65
CA ARG A 110 9.69 -5.79 -3.87
C ARG A 110 10.04 -6.01 -5.33
N LYS A 111 9.16 -5.66 -6.29
CA LYS A 111 9.46 -5.76 -7.72
C LYS A 111 10.63 -4.85 -8.14
N ALA A 112 10.66 -3.62 -7.63
CA ALA A 112 11.76 -2.70 -7.93
C ALA A 112 13.09 -3.22 -7.38
N ALA A 113 13.09 -3.75 -6.15
CA ALA A 113 14.28 -4.38 -5.56
C ALA A 113 14.70 -5.65 -6.32
N GLU A 114 13.75 -6.51 -6.69
CA GLU A 114 13.98 -7.73 -7.47
C GLU A 114 14.62 -7.39 -8.83
N GLU A 115 14.13 -6.37 -9.53
CA GLU A 115 14.70 -5.96 -10.81
C GLU A 115 16.14 -5.46 -10.66
N GLN A 116 16.41 -4.63 -9.65
CA GLN A 116 17.76 -4.11 -9.39
C GLN A 116 18.73 -5.23 -8.99
N LEU A 117 18.30 -6.12 -8.09
CA LEU A 117 19.10 -7.25 -7.65
C LEU A 117 19.32 -8.28 -8.76
N GLY A 118 18.30 -8.53 -9.59
CA GLY A 118 18.39 -9.42 -10.75
C GLY A 118 19.46 -8.96 -11.73
N ARG A 119 19.43 -7.68 -12.11
CA ARG A 119 20.47 -7.08 -12.98
C ARG A 119 21.86 -7.22 -12.37
N PHE A 120 22.00 -6.94 -11.06
CA PHE A 120 23.29 -7.09 -10.37
C PHE A 120 23.78 -8.55 -10.37
N ILE A 121 22.90 -9.51 -10.11
CA ILE A 121 23.23 -10.94 -10.13
C ILE A 121 23.65 -11.37 -11.53
N ASP A 122 22.94 -10.94 -12.58
CA ASP A 122 23.28 -11.30 -13.95
C ASP A 122 24.68 -10.81 -14.35
N GLU A 123 25.07 -9.62 -13.89
CA GLU A 123 26.40 -9.06 -14.14
C GLU A 123 27.49 -9.77 -13.32
N VAL A 124 27.26 -10.04 -12.03
CA VAL A 124 28.26 -10.66 -11.14
C VAL A 124 28.37 -12.18 -11.33
N ALA A 125 27.29 -12.87 -11.66
CA ALA A 125 27.29 -14.33 -11.79
C ALA A 125 28.17 -14.76 -12.97
N VAL A 126 29.06 -15.72 -12.75
CA VAL A 126 29.90 -16.29 -13.81
C VAL A 126 29.36 -17.68 -14.14
N PRO A 127 28.67 -17.88 -15.28
CA PRO A 127 28.11 -19.17 -15.63
C PRO A 127 29.21 -20.23 -15.79
N PRO A 128 29.03 -21.47 -15.30
CA PRO A 128 30.01 -22.55 -15.50
C PRO A 128 30.30 -22.86 -16.97
N ALA A 129 29.32 -22.61 -17.85
CA ALA A 129 29.49 -22.73 -19.29
C ALA A 129 30.51 -21.72 -19.85
N LEU A 130 30.53 -20.49 -19.31
CA LEU A 130 31.52 -19.47 -19.69
C LEU A 130 32.93 -19.91 -19.27
N ILE A 131 33.08 -20.43 -18.05
CA ILE A 131 34.35 -20.95 -17.55
C ILE A 131 34.86 -22.09 -18.43
N ARG A 132 34.04 -23.12 -18.66
CA ARG A 132 34.42 -24.27 -19.49
C ARG A 132 34.73 -23.87 -20.93
N GLY A 133 33.91 -23.01 -21.53
CA GLY A 133 34.15 -22.55 -22.91
C GLY A 133 35.47 -21.79 -23.04
N ILE A 134 35.82 -20.94 -22.06
CA ILE A 134 37.10 -20.20 -22.09
C ILE A 134 38.29 -21.12 -21.81
N VAL A 135 38.19 -21.99 -20.81
CA VAL A 135 39.30 -22.85 -20.40
C VAL A 135 39.54 -23.98 -21.39
N GLU A 136 38.50 -24.72 -21.77
CA GLU A 136 38.56 -25.98 -22.52
C GLU A 136 38.20 -25.83 -24.01
N GLY A 137 37.36 -24.86 -24.38
CA GLY A 137 36.84 -24.73 -25.76
C GLY A 137 37.90 -24.34 -26.81
N GLU A 138 37.68 -24.61 -28.08
CA GLU A 138 38.59 -24.15 -29.13
C GLU A 138 38.41 -22.64 -29.42
N VAL A 139 39.41 -22.00 -30.04
CA VAL A 139 39.31 -20.59 -30.42
C VAL A 139 38.57 -20.48 -31.75
N ASP A 140 37.24 -20.45 -31.66
CA ASP A 140 36.29 -20.35 -32.77
C ASP A 140 35.41 -19.08 -32.65
N VAL A 141 34.34 -19.01 -33.44
CA VAL A 141 33.40 -17.87 -33.39
C VAL A 141 32.62 -17.86 -32.07
N GLN A 142 32.30 -19.02 -31.50
CA GLN A 142 31.60 -19.12 -30.22
C GLN A 142 32.48 -18.60 -29.06
N PHE A 143 33.78 -18.90 -29.11
CA PHE A 143 34.75 -18.36 -28.18
C PHE A 143 34.78 -16.82 -28.19
N LEU A 144 34.61 -16.18 -29.36
CA LEU A 144 34.54 -14.71 -29.43
C LEU A 144 33.29 -14.16 -28.73
N GLU A 145 32.15 -14.83 -28.80
CA GLU A 145 30.96 -14.43 -28.05
C GLU A 145 31.14 -14.61 -26.55
N LEU A 146 31.78 -15.71 -26.12
CA LEU A 146 32.17 -15.91 -24.73
C LEU A 146 33.19 -14.85 -24.26
N LEU A 147 34.10 -14.43 -25.14
CA LEU A 147 35.07 -13.37 -24.86
C LEU A 147 34.38 -12.02 -24.63
N LYS A 148 33.34 -11.70 -25.42
CA LYS A 148 32.51 -10.50 -25.22
C LYS A 148 31.76 -10.53 -23.89
N GLN A 149 31.23 -11.69 -23.51
CA GLN A 149 30.58 -11.85 -22.21
C GLN A 149 31.56 -11.67 -21.05
N LEU A 150 32.78 -12.19 -21.17
CA LEU A 150 33.83 -11.96 -20.19
C LEU A 150 34.26 -10.49 -20.15
N ASP A 151 34.42 -9.84 -21.30
CA ASP A 151 34.75 -8.42 -21.42
C ASP A 151 33.72 -7.53 -20.70
N ALA A 152 32.42 -7.75 -20.96
CA ALA A 152 31.34 -7.03 -20.29
C ALA A 152 31.40 -7.19 -18.77
N LYS A 153 31.62 -8.42 -18.28
CA LYS A 153 31.76 -8.69 -16.84
C LYS A 153 32.98 -8.02 -16.22
N LEU A 154 34.09 -7.95 -16.96
CA LEU A 154 35.30 -7.27 -16.52
C LEU A 154 35.13 -5.74 -16.52
N LEU A 155 34.40 -5.17 -17.48
CA LEU A 155 34.11 -3.72 -17.52
C LEU A 155 33.15 -3.30 -16.41
N PHE A 156 32.14 -4.12 -16.11
CA PHE A 156 31.27 -3.89 -14.96
C PHE A 156 32.07 -3.78 -13.65
N LEU A 157 33.23 -4.47 -13.57
CA LEU A 157 34.12 -4.33 -12.43
C LEU A 157 34.64 -2.90 -12.25
N GLU A 158 34.93 -2.22 -13.35
CA GLU A 158 35.57 -0.91 -13.39
C GLU A 158 34.54 0.22 -13.33
N GLU A 159 33.34 0.01 -13.88
CA GLU A 159 32.31 1.04 -14.02
C GLU A 159 31.50 1.28 -12.73
N ASP A 160 31.24 0.26 -11.90
CA ASP A 160 30.46 0.41 -10.67
C ASP A 160 31.31 0.29 -9.39
N PRO A 161 31.72 1.42 -8.77
CA PRO A 161 32.50 1.42 -7.53
C PRO A 161 31.71 0.89 -6.32
N THR A 162 30.39 0.83 -6.42
CA THR A 162 29.50 0.28 -5.38
C THR A 162 29.46 -1.24 -5.47
N ALA A 163 29.37 -1.77 -6.69
CA ALA A 163 29.49 -3.20 -6.96
C ALA A 163 30.81 -3.76 -6.42
N SER A 164 31.92 -3.04 -6.66
CA SER A 164 33.27 -3.44 -6.21
C SER A 164 33.42 -3.61 -4.68
N LYS A 165 32.57 -2.94 -3.89
CA LYS A 165 32.57 -3.02 -2.42
C LYS A 165 31.71 -4.18 -1.88
N THR A 166 30.95 -4.85 -2.73
CA THR A 166 30.04 -5.91 -2.30
C THR A 166 30.80 -7.22 -2.07
N ALA A 167 30.45 -7.96 -1.02
CA ALA A 167 31.09 -9.24 -0.69
C ALA A 167 31.02 -10.26 -1.85
N ALA A 168 29.84 -10.42 -2.46
CA ALA A 168 29.64 -11.34 -3.59
C ALA A 168 30.58 -11.06 -4.77
N TYR A 169 30.89 -9.78 -4.99
CA TYR A 169 31.80 -9.38 -6.04
C TYR A 169 33.27 -9.64 -5.65
N GLN A 170 33.64 -9.40 -4.39
CA GLN A 170 35.00 -9.67 -3.90
C GLN A 170 35.35 -11.16 -4.00
N ASP A 171 34.36 -12.04 -3.78
CA ASP A 171 34.51 -13.48 -3.93
C ASP A 171 34.72 -13.90 -5.40
N VAL A 172 34.03 -13.24 -6.34
CA VAL A 172 34.07 -13.58 -7.78
C VAL A 172 35.27 -12.97 -8.50
N ARG A 173 35.75 -11.79 -8.05
CA ARG A 173 36.89 -11.07 -8.63
C ARG A 173 38.12 -11.96 -8.91
N PRO A 174 38.65 -12.77 -7.98
CA PRO A 174 39.82 -13.61 -8.26
C PRO A 174 39.55 -14.63 -9.38
N GLU A 175 38.33 -15.16 -9.49
CA GLU A 175 37.98 -16.11 -10.55
C GLU A 175 37.86 -15.43 -11.92
N LEU A 176 37.31 -14.21 -11.98
CA LEU A 176 37.30 -13.40 -13.20
C LEU A 176 38.71 -13.03 -13.66
N GLU A 177 39.59 -12.66 -12.74
CA GLU A 177 41.00 -12.36 -13.04
C GLU A 177 41.74 -13.59 -13.59
N LYS A 178 41.51 -14.77 -13.01
CA LYS A 178 42.06 -16.04 -13.53
C LYS A 178 41.52 -16.35 -14.93
N LEU A 179 40.22 -16.16 -15.15
CA LEU A 179 39.60 -16.33 -16.46
C LEU A 179 40.17 -15.37 -17.49
N ARG A 180 40.38 -14.09 -17.13
CA ARG A 180 41.04 -13.08 -17.97
C ARG A 180 42.44 -13.56 -18.36
N ALA A 181 43.26 -13.96 -17.39
CA ALA A 181 44.62 -14.42 -17.65
C ALA A 181 44.64 -15.64 -18.59
N LYS A 182 43.71 -16.59 -18.38
CA LYS A 182 43.58 -17.78 -19.24
C LYS A 182 43.13 -17.41 -20.67
N ALA A 183 42.14 -16.52 -20.80
CA ALA A 183 41.65 -16.05 -22.10
C ALA A 183 42.75 -15.32 -22.89
N VAL A 184 43.52 -14.45 -22.22
CA VAL A 184 44.67 -13.73 -22.80
C VAL A 184 45.75 -14.71 -23.26
N ALA A 185 46.12 -15.69 -22.44
CA ALA A 185 47.13 -16.70 -22.79
C ALA A 185 46.71 -17.52 -24.02
N LYS A 186 45.44 -17.94 -24.07
CA LYS A 186 44.88 -18.72 -25.17
C LYS A 186 44.78 -17.90 -26.46
N GLY A 187 44.37 -16.64 -26.34
CA GLY A 187 44.34 -15.69 -27.47
C GLY A 187 45.73 -15.45 -28.04
N ARG A 188 46.74 -15.29 -27.17
CA ARG A 188 48.16 -15.19 -27.57
C ARG A 188 48.60 -16.43 -28.32
N GLU A 189 48.41 -17.61 -27.75
CA GLU A 189 48.84 -18.86 -28.36
C GLU A 189 48.21 -19.06 -29.75
N TYR A 190 46.90 -18.81 -29.87
CA TYR A 190 46.21 -18.89 -31.14
C TYR A 190 46.80 -17.94 -32.20
N LEU A 191 46.98 -16.66 -31.87
CA LEU A 191 47.54 -15.68 -32.81
C LEU A 191 48.98 -16.01 -33.18
N MET A 192 49.81 -16.43 -32.21
CA MET A 192 51.18 -16.84 -32.47
C MET A 192 51.25 -18.06 -33.38
N GLN A 193 50.43 -19.09 -33.14
CA GLN A 193 50.34 -20.27 -34.02
C GLN A 193 49.97 -19.87 -35.47
N ARG A 194 49.02 -18.93 -35.64
CA ARG A 194 48.67 -18.40 -36.97
C ARG A 194 49.81 -17.62 -37.61
N PHE A 195 50.58 -16.85 -36.84
CA PHE A 195 51.74 -16.15 -37.36
C PHE A 195 52.85 -17.12 -37.77
N TYR A 196 53.12 -18.17 -36.99
CA TYR A 196 54.08 -19.20 -37.40
C TYR A 196 53.66 -19.93 -38.68
N ALA A 197 52.35 -20.11 -38.91
CA ALA A 197 51.86 -20.67 -40.17
C ALA A 197 52.22 -19.81 -41.38
N PHE A 198 52.36 -18.49 -41.24
CA PHE A 198 52.83 -17.62 -42.33
C PHE A 198 54.25 -17.91 -42.78
N ARG A 199 55.08 -18.50 -41.92
CA ARG A 199 56.48 -18.83 -42.26
C ARG A 199 56.59 -20.09 -43.12
N LYS A 200 55.50 -20.83 -43.36
CA LYS A 200 55.52 -22.03 -44.19
C LYS A 200 55.57 -21.65 -45.68
N PRO A 201 56.44 -22.28 -46.48
CA PRO A 201 56.54 -21.98 -47.91
C PRO A 201 55.23 -22.31 -48.65
N LYS A 202 54.89 -21.52 -49.68
CA LYS A 202 53.65 -21.59 -50.48
C LYS A 202 52.35 -21.19 -49.77
N THR A 203 52.42 -20.50 -48.63
CA THR A 203 51.23 -19.97 -47.95
C THR A 203 50.75 -18.67 -48.59
N ASN A 204 49.48 -18.59 -48.99
CA ASN A 204 48.89 -17.32 -49.46
C ASN A 204 48.53 -16.43 -48.25
N ILE A 205 49.43 -15.49 -47.95
CA ILE A 205 49.35 -14.61 -46.78
C ILE A 205 48.12 -13.71 -46.84
N GLN A 206 47.77 -13.18 -48.03
CA GLN A 206 46.58 -12.36 -48.24
C GLN A 206 45.29 -13.11 -47.92
N ILE A 207 45.16 -14.37 -48.38
CA ILE A 207 44.00 -15.21 -48.11
C ILE A 207 43.88 -15.52 -46.61
N LEU A 208 44.97 -15.82 -45.91
CA LEU A 208 44.93 -16.10 -44.47
C LEU A 208 44.63 -14.82 -43.65
N GLN A 209 45.17 -13.66 -44.06
CA GLN A 209 44.86 -12.38 -43.43
C GLN A 209 43.38 -12.03 -43.56
N GLN A 210 42.80 -12.17 -44.76
CA GLN A 210 41.39 -11.86 -44.98
C GLN A 210 40.44 -12.89 -44.37
N ASN A 211 40.72 -14.19 -44.49
CA ASN A 211 39.76 -15.23 -44.12
C ASN A 211 39.89 -15.73 -42.68
N VAL A 212 41.02 -15.46 -42.02
CA VAL A 212 41.29 -15.93 -40.64
C VAL A 212 41.47 -14.74 -39.71
N LEU A 213 42.47 -13.88 -39.92
CA LEU A 213 42.77 -12.81 -38.95
C LEU A 213 41.67 -11.75 -38.81
N LEU A 214 41.02 -11.34 -39.91
CA LEU A 214 39.91 -10.38 -39.83
C LEU A 214 38.72 -10.91 -39.02
N LYS A 215 38.44 -12.22 -39.08
CA LYS A 215 37.36 -12.84 -38.29
C LYS A 215 37.60 -12.77 -36.79
N PHE A 216 38.87 -12.81 -36.37
CA PHE A 216 39.28 -12.71 -34.97
C PHE A 216 39.76 -11.31 -34.56
N ARG A 217 39.34 -10.25 -35.28
CA ARG A 217 39.67 -8.86 -34.92
C ARG A 217 39.32 -8.52 -33.46
N TYR A 218 38.20 -9.05 -32.96
CA TYR A 218 37.78 -8.80 -31.59
C TYR A 218 38.74 -9.40 -30.55
N LEU A 219 39.41 -10.53 -30.86
CA LEU A 219 40.45 -11.09 -30.00
C LEU A 219 41.61 -10.10 -29.79
N ALA A 220 42.03 -9.40 -30.85
CA ALA A 220 43.07 -8.37 -30.75
C ALA A 220 42.60 -7.15 -29.95
N HIS A 221 41.30 -6.79 -30.05
CA HIS A 221 40.72 -5.71 -29.24
C HIS A 221 40.71 -6.08 -27.75
N PHE A 222 40.25 -7.29 -27.42
CA PHE A 222 40.24 -7.81 -26.05
C PHE A 222 41.65 -7.86 -25.45
N LEU A 223 42.64 -8.36 -26.21
CA LEU A 223 44.04 -8.34 -25.77
C LEU A 223 44.54 -6.92 -25.50
N ARG A 224 44.13 -5.94 -26.31
CA ARG A 224 44.52 -4.53 -26.09
C ARG A 224 43.93 -3.96 -24.81
N GLN A 225 42.70 -4.32 -24.46
CA GLN A 225 42.03 -3.84 -23.24
C GLN A 225 42.56 -4.55 -21.98
N HIS A 226 42.63 -5.87 -22.02
CA HIS A 226 42.85 -6.72 -20.83
C HIS A 226 44.27 -7.28 -20.67
N GLY A 227 45.13 -7.08 -21.66
CA GLY A 227 46.47 -7.67 -21.69
C GLY A 227 47.44 -6.88 -22.58
N GLN A 228 47.66 -5.60 -22.27
CA GLN A 228 48.46 -4.68 -23.09
C GLN A 228 49.85 -5.22 -23.43
N GLU A 229 50.54 -5.82 -22.46
CA GLU A 229 51.86 -6.43 -22.68
C GLU A 229 51.81 -7.52 -23.76
N VAL A 230 50.86 -8.45 -23.62
CA VAL A 230 50.64 -9.54 -24.58
C VAL A 230 50.23 -9.00 -25.95
N PHE A 231 49.40 -7.96 -26.00
CA PHE A 231 49.04 -7.31 -27.26
C PHE A 231 50.27 -6.70 -27.96
N THR A 232 51.15 -6.01 -27.21
CA THR A 232 52.39 -5.47 -27.80
C THR A 232 53.30 -6.57 -28.33
N GLU A 233 53.43 -7.68 -27.61
CA GLU A 233 54.21 -8.84 -28.03
C GLU A 233 53.66 -9.46 -29.33
N VAL A 234 52.35 -9.73 -29.37
CA VAL A 234 51.66 -10.26 -30.55
C VAL A 234 51.83 -9.32 -31.75
N ARG A 235 51.72 -8.01 -31.55
CA ARG A 235 51.93 -7.00 -32.60
C ARG A 235 53.36 -7.04 -33.14
N THR A 236 54.37 -7.07 -32.27
CA THR A 236 55.78 -7.14 -32.68
C THR A 236 56.05 -8.43 -33.45
N CYS A 237 55.57 -9.57 -32.96
CA CYS A 237 55.72 -10.86 -33.65
C CYS A 237 55.06 -10.88 -35.04
N TYR A 238 53.90 -10.23 -35.19
CA TYR A 238 53.24 -10.07 -36.48
C TYR A 238 54.10 -9.27 -37.47
N VAL A 239 54.60 -8.10 -37.04
CA VAL A 239 55.46 -7.22 -37.85
C VAL A 239 56.74 -7.94 -38.26
N ASP A 240 57.41 -8.61 -37.31
CA ASP A 240 58.64 -9.37 -37.56
C ASP A 240 58.43 -10.57 -38.50
N THR A 241 57.26 -11.18 -38.44
CA THR A 241 56.95 -12.32 -39.31
C THR A 241 56.62 -11.85 -40.72
N LEU A 242 55.91 -10.74 -40.87
CA LEU A 242 55.65 -10.16 -42.19
C LEU A 242 56.91 -9.59 -42.84
N SER A 243 57.77 -8.90 -42.08
CA SER A 243 59.02 -8.34 -42.63
C SER A 243 59.93 -9.41 -43.19
N ARG A 244 60.03 -10.58 -42.52
CA ARG A 244 60.83 -11.73 -42.97
C ARG A 244 60.25 -12.52 -44.14
N VAL A 245 58.94 -12.45 -44.35
CA VAL A 245 58.26 -13.21 -45.42
C VAL A 245 58.08 -12.35 -46.68
N LEU A 246 58.06 -11.01 -46.54
CA LEU A 246 57.97 -10.05 -47.64
C LEU A 246 59.33 -9.52 -48.12
N SER A 247 60.41 -9.74 -47.36
CA SER A 247 61.80 -9.51 -47.79
C SER A 247 62.37 -10.76 -48.44
#